data_AF-A0A174IRZ3-F1
#
_entry.id   AF-A0A174IRZ3-F1
#
_cell.length_a   1.000
_cell.length_b   1.000
_cell.length_c   1.000
_cell.angle_alpha   90.00
_cell.angle_beta   90.00
_cell.angle_gamma   90.00
#
_symmetry.space_group_name_H-M   'P 1'
#
loop_
_entity.id
_entity.type
_entity.pdbx_description
1 polymer ?
#
loop_
_entity_poly.entity_id
_entity_poly.type
_entity_poly.pdbx_seq_one_letter_code
_entity_poly.pdbx_strand_id
1 'polypeptide(L)'
;MKKGFNILLILCAALVAISCSKTKSYTDMLKDEKKAIERLIDANDFEILDDFPKDSIFKENQFVKLENGVYLNIIDKGSSERAVQYKTKMLYRCKLHYILEVDTLVYENYGPHSNGTYPIPFTYGDYSNSNPYDPSYQWVSEGLQTPLQYVGDRARVKLIVPFKRGTYYDQSKGLPVYYEILEYIFEENL
;
A
#
# COMPACT_ATOMS: atom_id res chain seq x y z
N MET A 1 6.75 -44.44 38.83
CA MET A 1 7.24 -43.15 38.30
C MET A 1 7.45 -43.12 36.77
N LYS A 2 7.68 -44.25 36.07
CA LYS A 2 7.94 -44.24 34.60
C LYS A 2 6.72 -43.97 33.69
N LYS A 3 5.50 -44.34 34.12
CA LYS A 3 4.28 -44.20 33.29
C LYS A 3 3.77 -42.74 33.19
N GLY A 4 3.89 -41.95 34.26
CA GLY A 4 3.52 -40.53 34.25
C GLY A 4 4.50 -39.65 33.46
N PHE A 5 5.79 -40.01 33.49
CA PHE A 5 6.84 -39.32 32.73
C PHE A 5 6.64 -39.46 31.21
N ASN A 6 6.22 -40.65 30.75
CA ASN A 6 5.90 -40.88 29.33
C ASN A 6 4.65 -40.12 28.86
N ILE A 7 3.62 -39.99 29.71
CA ILE A 7 2.41 -39.22 29.36
C ILE A 7 2.73 -37.73 29.28
N LEU A 8 3.55 -37.21 30.20
CA LEU A 8 4.00 -35.82 30.18
C LEU A 8 4.86 -35.50 28.93
N LEU A 9 5.74 -36.41 28.53
CA LEU A 9 6.55 -36.28 27.31
C LEU A 9 5.71 -36.28 26.03
N ILE A 10 4.68 -37.12 25.94
CA ILE A 10 3.76 -37.16 24.78
C ILE A 10 2.92 -35.88 24.73
N LEU A 11 2.46 -35.37 25.87
CA LEU A 11 1.71 -34.11 25.95
C LEU A 11 2.59 -32.91 25.55
N CYS A 12 3.84 -32.87 26.03
CA CYS A 12 4.82 -31.85 25.62
C CYS A 12 5.11 -31.93 24.12
N ALA A 13 5.31 -33.12 23.55
CA ALA A 13 5.54 -33.31 22.11
C ALA A 13 4.33 -32.86 21.25
N ALA A 14 3.10 -33.13 21.72
CA ALA A 14 1.88 -32.65 21.06
C ALA A 14 1.74 -31.12 21.12
N LEU A 15 2.16 -30.49 22.23
CA LEU A 15 2.18 -29.04 22.38
C LEU A 15 3.26 -28.37 21.49
N VAL A 16 4.40 -29.02 21.27
CA VAL A 16 5.43 -28.50 20.34
C VAL A 16 4.93 -28.54 18.88
N ALA A 17 4.12 -29.54 18.52
CA ALA A 17 3.56 -29.66 17.16
C ALA A 17 2.49 -28.59 16.82
N ILE A 18 1.85 -27.99 17.84
CA ILE A 18 0.86 -26.90 17.67
C ILE A 18 1.56 -25.52 17.61
N SER A 19 2.80 -25.42 18.10
CA SER A 19 3.56 -24.16 18.18
C SER A 19 4.25 -23.74 16.88
N CYS A 20 4.18 -24.53 15.82
CA CYS A 20 4.56 -24.05 14.49
C CYS A 20 3.46 -23.13 13.96
N SER A 21 3.48 -21.85 14.35
CA SER A 21 2.87 -20.79 13.54
C SER A 21 3.48 -20.94 12.14
N LYS A 22 2.75 -21.51 11.19
CA LYS A 22 3.28 -21.66 9.83
C LYS A 22 3.55 -20.26 9.31
N THR A 23 4.82 -19.88 9.27
CA THR A 23 5.26 -18.68 8.56
C THR A 23 4.71 -18.78 7.15
N LYS A 24 3.86 -17.82 6.78
CA LYS A 24 3.19 -17.81 5.48
C LYS A 24 4.24 -17.82 4.38
N SER A 25 4.10 -18.71 3.40
CA SER A 25 5.03 -18.71 2.28
C SER A 25 4.80 -17.49 1.39
N TYR A 26 5.82 -17.07 0.64
CA TYR A 26 5.68 -15.99 -0.33
C TYR A 26 4.57 -16.28 -1.36
N THR A 27 4.44 -17.54 -1.78
CA THR A 27 3.37 -17.97 -2.69
C THR A 27 1.98 -17.83 -2.06
N ASP A 28 1.83 -18.13 -0.76
CA ASP A 28 0.57 -17.93 -0.05
C ASP A 28 0.26 -16.43 0.09
N MET A 29 1.27 -15.58 0.30
CA MET A 29 1.10 -14.12 0.33
C MET A 29 0.59 -13.59 -1.01
N LEU A 30 1.17 -14.03 -2.13
CA LEU A 30 0.71 -13.65 -3.48
C LEU A 30 -0.72 -14.12 -3.75
N LYS A 31 -1.07 -15.33 -3.32
CA LYS A 31 -2.44 -15.87 -3.50
C LYS A 31 -3.46 -15.05 -2.72
N ASP A 32 -3.14 -14.71 -1.48
CA ASP A 32 -4.05 -13.94 -0.62
C ASP A 32 -4.14 -12.48 -1.05
N GLU A 33 -3.04 -11.87 -1.50
CA GLU A 33 -3.05 -10.56 -2.14
C GLU A 33 -3.98 -10.54 -3.35
N LYS A 34 -3.85 -11.52 -4.25
CA LYS A 34 -4.70 -11.60 -5.44
C LYS A 34 -6.18 -11.63 -5.07
N LYS A 35 -6.55 -12.49 -4.11
CA LYS A 35 -7.92 -12.61 -3.62
C LYS A 35 -8.41 -11.32 -2.94
N ALA A 36 -7.54 -10.64 -2.19
CA ALA A 36 -7.87 -9.39 -1.52
C ALA A 36 -8.17 -8.26 -2.52
N ILE A 37 -7.33 -8.13 -3.55
CA ILE A 37 -7.52 -7.13 -4.62
C ILE A 37 -8.79 -7.44 -5.41
N GLU A 38 -9.02 -8.69 -5.82
CA GLU A 38 -10.25 -9.12 -6.51
C GLU A 38 -11.49 -8.77 -5.69
N ARG A 39 -11.50 -9.09 -4.39
CA ARG A 39 -12.61 -8.75 -3.50
C ARG A 39 -12.83 -7.24 -3.39
N LEU A 40 -11.77 -6.43 -3.30
CA LEU A 40 -11.90 -4.97 -3.24
C LEU A 40 -12.55 -4.44 -4.52
N ILE A 41 -12.09 -4.93 -5.68
CA ILE A 41 -12.62 -4.57 -7.00
C ILE A 41 -14.11 -4.91 -7.07
N ASP A 42 -14.48 -6.14 -6.72
CA ASP A 42 -15.87 -6.60 -6.77
C ASP A 42 -16.77 -5.83 -5.80
N ALA A 43 -16.31 -5.58 -4.58
CA ALA A 43 -17.09 -4.90 -3.54
C ALA A 43 -17.37 -3.43 -3.85
N ASN A 44 -16.52 -2.79 -4.64
CA ASN A 44 -16.63 -1.37 -5.01
C ASN A 44 -17.05 -1.14 -6.46
N ASP A 45 -17.35 -2.20 -7.21
CA ASP A 45 -17.68 -2.15 -8.64
C ASP A 45 -16.62 -1.39 -9.46
N PHE A 46 -15.34 -1.68 -9.19
CA PHE A 46 -14.23 -1.06 -9.91
C PHE A 46 -14.08 -1.65 -11.31
N GLU A 47 -14.04 -0.77 -12.31
CA GLU A 47 -13.77 -1.12 -13.70
C GLU A 47 -12.25 -1.07 -13.93
N ILE A 48 -11.62 -2.22 -14.20
CA ILE A 48 -10.20 -2.29 -14.52
C ILE A 48 -9.99 -2.13 -16.02
N LEU A 49 -9.36 -1.03 -16.41
CA LEU A 49 -9.03 -0.69 -17.79
C LEU A 49 -7.73 -1.38 -18.22
N ASP A 50 -7.72 -1.90 -19.45
CA ASP A 50 -6.53 -2.47 -20.08
C ASP A 50 -5.51 -1.40 -20.47
N ASP A 51 -5.99 -0.23 -20.91
CA ASP A 51 -5.18 0.90 -21.36
C ASP A 51 -5.47 2.17 -20.56
N PHE A 52 -4.51 3.09 -20.56
CA PHE A 52 -4.70 4.41 -19.99
C PHE A 52 -5.82 5.16 -20.74
N PRO A 53 -6.82 5.74 -20.05
CA PRO A 53 -7.89 6.45 -20.73
C PRO A 53 -7.37 7.70 -21.43
N LYS A 54 -8.06 8.09 -22.50
CA LYS A 54 -7.73 9.28 -23.28
C LYS A 54 -7.61 10.51 -22.38
N ASP A 55 -6.57 11.30 -22.59
CA ASP A 55 -6.26 12.53 -21.84
C ASP A 55 -6.06 12.32 -20.32
N SER A 56 -5.91 11.07 -19.87
CA SER A 56 -5.83 10.70 -18.44
C SER A 56 -7.11 11.02 -17.66
N ILE A 57 -8.28 11.01 -18.31
CA ILE A 57 -9.58 11.28 -17.67
C ILE A 57 -10.23 9.95 -17.26
N PHE A 58 -10.37 9.73 -15.96
CA PHE A 58 -10.98 8.53 -15.39
C PHE A 58 -12.40 8.81 -14.89
N LYS A 59 -13.29 7.83 -14.98
CA LYS A 59 -14.47 7.78 -14.12
C LYS A 59 -14.07 7.42 -12.68
N GLU A 60 -14.94 7.71 -11.72
CA GLU A 60 -14.64 7.51 -10.30
C GLU A 60 -14.28 6.07 -9.91
N ASN A 61 -14.89 5.08 -10.57
CA ASN A 61 -14.68 3.65 -10.32
C ASN A 61 -13.69 2.99 -11.29
N GLN A 62 -13.06 3.76 -12.19
CA GLN A 62 -12.13 3.21 -13.18
C GLN A 62 -10.69 3.18 -12.65
N PHE A 63 -9.98 2.07 -12.84
CA PHE A 63 -8.56 1.97 -12.54
C PHE A 63 -7.83 1.39 -13.75
N VAL A 64 -6.67 1.93 -14.09
CA VAL A 64 -5.76 1.25 -15.02
C VAL A 64 -4.75 0.43 -14.22
N LYS A 65 -4.45 -0.80 -14.65
CA LYS A 65 -3.40 -1.61 -14.05
C LYS A 65 -2.07 -1.35 -14.77
N LEU A 66 -1.11 -0.77 -14.07
CA LEU A 66 0.21 -0.44 -14.60
C LEU A 66 1.12 -1.68 -14.67
N GLU A 67 2.17 -1.61 -15.49
CA GLU A 67 3.12 -2.71 -15.69
C GLU A 67 3.77 -3.20 -14.39
N ASN A 68 4.01 -2.29 -13.43
CA ASN A 68 4.59 -2.64 -12.13
C ASN A 68 3.60 -3.30 -11.15
N GLY A 69 2.33 -3.43 -11.55
CA GLY A 69 1.24 -4.09 -10.82
C GLY A 69 0.36 -3.14 -10.00
N VAL A 70 0.67 -1.85 -9.93
CA VAL A 70 -0.14 -0.84 -9.24
C VAL A 70 -1.38 -0.52 -10.06
N TYR A 71 -2.54 -0.42 -9.41
CA TYR A 71 -3.77 0.07 -10.03
C TYR A 71 -3.91 1.57 -9.72
N LEU A 72 -4.16 2.38 -10.75
CA LEU A 72 -4.19 3.83 -10.67
C LEU A 72 -5.52 4.39 -11.17
N ASN A 73 -6.10 5.29 -10.39
CA ASN A 73 -7.12 6.24 -10.82
C ASN A 73 -6.59 7.66 -10.60
N ILE A 74 -6.62 8.52 -11.62
CA ILE A 74 -6.32 9.94 -11.48
C ILE A 74 -7.64 10.70 -11.27
N ILE A 75 -7.83 11.25 -10.06
CA ILE A 75 -8.98 12.09 -9.71
C ILE A 75 -8.73 13.52 -10.23
N ASP A 76 -7.52 14.02 -10.00
CA ASP A 76 -7.06 15.33 -10.42
C ASP A 76 -5.59 15.22 -10.84
N LYS A 77 -5.26 15.69 -12.04
CA LYS A 77 -3.91 15.60 -12.60
C LYS A 77 -2.95 16.60 -11.95
N GLY A 78 -3.47 17.59 -11.24
CA GLY A 78 -2.66 18.68 -10.67
C GLY A 78 -2.01 19.53 -11.76
N SER A 79 -0.91 20.19 -11.40
CA SER A 79 -0.15 21.04 -12.32
C SER A 79 0.53 20.23 -13.45
N SER A 80 1.04 20.96 -14.45
CA SER A 80 1.87 20.37 -15.51
C SER A 80 3.31 20.10 -15.07
N GLU A 81 3.69 20.51 -13.86
CA GLU A 81 5.04 20.28 -13.31
C GLU A 81 5.26 18.80 -13.04
N ARG A 82 6.51 18.33 -13.15
CA ARG A 82 6.86 16.93 -12.93
C ARG A 82 7.98 16.82 -11.93
N ALA A 83 7.81 15.92 -10.97
CA ALA A 83 8.82 15.64 -9.98
C ALA A 83 10.08 15.08 -10.67
N VAL A 84 11.24 15.54 -10.22
CA VAL A 84 12.54 15.06 -10.68
C VAL A 84 13.10 14.09 -9.64
N GLN A 85 13.36 12.87 -10.09
CA GLN A 85 13.86 11.80 -9.23
C GLN A 85 15.16 12.22 -8.54
N TYR A 86 15.25 11.89 -7.25
CA TYR A 86 16.31 12.24 -6.30
C TYR A 86 16.49 13.74 -6.04
N LYS A 87 15.52 14.58 -6.42
CA LYS A 87 15.60 16.04 -6.24
C LYS A 87 14.35 16.65 -5.64
N THR A 88 13.19 16.37 -6.22
CA THR A 88 11.95 17.03 -5.81
C THR A 88 11.54 16.50 -4.43
N LYS A 89 11.46 17.42 -3.48
CA LYS A 89 10.93 17.15 -2.15
C LYS A 89 9.41 17.24 -2.19
N MET A 90 8.81 16.23 -1.60
CA MET A 90 7.39 15.95 -1.70
C MET A 90 6.80 15.87 -0.32
N LEU A 91 5.55 16.27 -0.23
CA LEU A 91 4.67 16.04 0.89
C LEU A 91 3.45 15.28 0.35
N TYR A 92 2.85 14.40 1.15
CA TYR A 92 1.57 13.80 0.79
C TYR A 92 0.57 13.74 1.94
N ARG A 93 -0.71 13.73 1.57
CA ARG A 93 -1.84 13.44 2.46
C ARG A 93 -2.67 12.32 1.87
N CYS A 94 -3.20 11.43 2.69
CA CYS A 94 -3.97 10.29 2.23
C CYS A 94 -5.01 9.79 3.23
N LYS A 95 -5.83 8.87 2.72
CA LYS A 95 -6.60 7.91 3.50
C LYS A 95 -6.24 6.51 3.01
N LEU A 96 -5.58 5.76 3.88
CA LEU A 96 -4.91 4.49 3.57
C LEU A 96 -5.60 3.34 4.29
N HIS A 97 -5.85 2.26 3.58
CA HIS A 97 -6.46 1.04 4.09
C HIS A 97 -5.64 -0.21 3.82
N TYR A 98 -5.64 -1.16 4.74
CA TYR A 98 -5.23 -2.54 4.49
C TYR A 98 -6.42 -3.33 3.95
N ILE A 99 -6.19 -4.14 2.90
CA ILE A 99 -7.28 -4.84 2.20
C ILE A 99 -7.19 -6.37 2.27
N LEU A 100 -6.18 -6.92 2.95
CA LEU A 100 -5.88 -8.36 2.96
C LEU A 100 -7.06 -9.22 3.47
N GLU A 101 -7.61 -8.90 4.64
CA GLU A 101 -8.70 -9.69 5.26
C GLU A 101 -10.03 -8.96 5.32
N VAL A 102 -10.03 -7.73 5.83
CA VAL A 102 -11.18 -6.82 5.82
C VAL A 102 -10.61 -5.43 5.58
N ASP A 103 -11.35 -4.60 4.85
CA ASP A 103 -10.99 -3.21 4.65
C ASP A 103 -10.84 -2.52 6.02
N THR A 104 -9.63 -2.08 6.31
CA THR A 104 -9.25 -1.54 7.62
C THR A 104 -8.51 -0.23 7.42
N LEU A 105 -9.11 0.87 7.91
CA LEU A 105 -8.45 2.17 7.92
C LEU A 105 -7.17 2.12 8.75
N VAL A 106 -6.04 2.37 8.10
CA VAL A 106 -4.70 2.35 8.69
C VAL A 106 -4.30 3.75 9.12
N TYR A 107 -4.53 4.72 8.24
CA TYR A 107 -4.06 6.08 8.44
C TYR A 107 -4.94 7.07 7.65
N GLU A 108 -5.23 8.22 8.28
CA GLU A 108 -6.01 9.29 7.69
C GLU A 108 -5.37 10.64 8.08
N ASN A 109 -4.77 11.32 7.10
CA ASN A 109 -4.36 12.72 7.23
C ASN A 109 -4.92 13.59 6.08
N TYR A 110 -6.02 13.14 5.47
CA TYR A 110 -6.78 13.88 4.47
C TYR A 110 -8.28 13.87 4.80
N GLY A 111 -8.99 14.96 4.51
CA GLY A 111 -10.45 15.05 4.64
C GLY A 111 -10.94 15.72 5.95
N PRO A 112 -12.26 15.66 6.24
CA PRO A 112 -12.86 16.41 7.34
C PRO A 112 -12.41 15.92 8.73
N HIS A 113 -11.96 14.68 8.86
CA HIS A 113 -11.51 14.10 10.14
C HIS A 113 -10.00 14.22 10.37
N SER A 114 -9.26 14.84 9.45
CA SER A 114 -7.80 14.95 9.55
C SER A 114 -7.32 16.26 10.20
N ASN A 115 -8.15 16.89 11.03
CA ASN A 115 -7.79 18.16 11.65
C ASN A 115 -6.58 17.99 12.61
N GLY A 116 -5.62 18.91 12.56
CA GLY A 116 -4.37 18.84 13.34
C GLY A 116 -3.33 17.84 12.84
N THR A 117 -3.58 17.15 11.72
CA THR A 117 -2.59 16.25 11.09
C THR A 117 -1.64 17.02 10.15
N TYR A 118 -0.43 16.48 9.97
CA TYR A 118 0.58 17.03 9.08
C TYR A 118 0.77 16.14 7.85
N PRO A 119 1.16 16.70 6.70
CA PRO A 119 1.51 15.89 5.54
C PRO A 119 2.81 15.11 5.81
N ILE A 120 2.98 13.99 5.11
CA ILE A 120 4.15 13.11 5.28
C ILE A 120 5.21 13.49 4.23
N PRO A 121 6.46 13.76 4.63
CA PRO A 121 7.53 14.12 3.71
C PRO A 121 8.22 12.90 3.09
N PHE A 122 8.68 13.07 1.85
CA PHE A 122 9.62 12.17 1.17
C PHE A 122 10.34 12.91 0.03
N THR A 123 11.45 12.38 -0.48
CA THR A 123 12.02 12.83 -1.75
C THR A 123 11.61 11.86 -2.85
N TYR A 124 11.15 12.36 -4.00
CA TYR A 124 10.80 11.48 -5.12
C TYR A 124 12.03 10.65 -5.53
N GLY A 125 11.90 9.33 -5.58
CA GLY A 125 12.99 8.38 -5.79
C GLY A 125 13.49 7.70 -4.50
N ASP A 126 13.03 8.12 -3.32
CA ASP A 126 13.37 7.45 -2.07
C ASP A 126 12.90 5.99 -2.06
N TYR A 127 13.71 5.12 -1.46
CA TYR A 127 13.37 3.72 -1.28
C TYR A 127 12.78 3.49 0.12
N SER A 128 12.07 2.38 0.29
CA SER A 128 11.60 1.98 1.62
C SER A 128 12.72 1.27 2.38
N ASN A 129 13.23 1.89 3.45
CA ASN A 129 14.33 1.35 4.25
C ASN A 129 13.88 0.10 5.03
N SER A 130 14.78 -0.87 5.21
CA SER A 130 14.54 -2.08 6.01
C SER A 130 14.66 -1.86 7.52
N ASN A 131 15.28 -0.74 7.93
CA ASN A 131 15.41 -0.35 9.33
C ASN A 131 14.07 0.16 9.87
N PRO A 132 13.44 -0.51 10.87
CA PRO A 132 12.13 -0.10 11.40
C PRO A 132 12.11 1.25 12.11
N TYR A 133 13.28 1.83 12.41
CA TYR A 133 13.40 3.17 13.00
C TYR A 133 13.50 4.29 11.96
N ASP A 134 13.65 3.96 10.68
CA ASP A 134 13.62 4.93 9.58
C ASP A 134 12.16 5.16 9.16
N PRO A 135 11.68 6.42 9.07
CA PRO A 135 10.29 6.69 8.67
C PRO A 135 9.90 6.04 7.33
N SER A 136 10.82 5.92 6.38
CA SER A 136 10.55 5.32 5.07
C SER A 136 10.13 3.84 5.15
N TYR A 137 10.44 3.14 6.26
CA TYR A 137 10.04 1.74 6.49
C TYR A 137 8.51 1.55 6.47
N GLN A 138 7.74 2.56 6.90
CA GLN A 138 6.26 2.51 6.92
C GLN A 138 5.60 3.52 5.97
N TRP A 139 6.32 4.54 5.51
CA TRP A 139 5.67 5.71 4.90
C TRP A 139 6.07 5.98 3.45
N VAL A 140 7.07 5.28 2.93
CA VAL A 140 7.55 5.48 1.55
C VAL A 140 7.62 4.14 0.83
N SER A 141 7.15 4.11 -0.42
CA SER A 141 7.16 2.91 -1.26
C SER A 141 7.27 3.28 -2.73
N GLU A 142 7.65 2.32 -3.58
CA GLU A 142 7.64 2.49 -5.04
C GLU A 142 6.21 2.74 -5.55
N GLY A 143 5.24 2.01 -5.01
CA GLY A 143 3.84 2.10 -5.41
C GLY A 143 3.22 3.47 -5.11
N LEU A 144 3.52 4.06 -3.95
CA LEU A 144 3.11 5.41 -3.58
C LEU A 144 3.65 6.47 -4.55
N GLN A 145 4.82 6.24 -5.15
CA GLN A 145 5.49 7.21 -6.02
C GLN A 145 5.17 7.02 -7.51
N THR A 146 4.60 5.87 -7.88
CA THR A 146 4.30 5.50 -9.27
C THR A 146 3.48 6.57 -10.02
N PRO A 147 2.45 7.21 -9.41
CA PRO A 147 1.63 8.19 -10.11
C PRO A 147 2.37 9.46 -10.54
N LEU A 148 3.51 9.81 -9.90
CA LEU A 148 4.29 11.02 -10.19
C LEU A 148 4.89 11.04 -11.60
N GLN A 149 4.87 9.90 -12.31
CA GLN A 149 5.18 9.83 -13.73
C GLN A 149 4.11 10.53 -14.60
N TYR A 150 2.88 10.66 -14.08
CA TYR A 150 1.71 11.09 -14.84
C TYR A 150 1.11 12.40 -14.35
N VAL A 151 1.30 12.74 -13.06
CA VAL A 151 0.64 13.85 -12.37
C VAL A 151 1.64 14.88 -11.81
N GLY A 152 1.15 16.07 -11.48
CA GLY A 152 1.97 17.17 -10.93
C GLY A 152 1.59 17.59 -9.51
N ASP A 153 1.91 18.84 -9.16
CA ASP A 153 1.60 19.41 -7.85
C ASP A 153 0.08 19.50 -7.63
N ARG A 154 -0.36 19.24 -6.40
CA ARG A 154 -1.77 19.15 -5.98
C ARG A 154 -2.60 18.08 -6.67
N ALA A 155 -1.94 17.15 -7.35
CA ALA A 155 -2.63 16.00 -7.93
C ALA A 155 -3.26 15.12 -6.86
N ARG A 156 -4.38 14.51 -7.20
CA ARG A 156 -5.13 13.58 -6.34
C ARG A 156 -5.39 12.29 -7.09
N VAL A 157 -5.11 11.16 -6.45
CA VAL A 157 -5.22 9.83 -7.05
C VAL A 157 -5.84 8.84 -6.07
N LYS A 158 -6.38 7.74 -6.60
CA LYS A 158 -6.63 6.50 -5.84
C LYS A 158 -5.64 5.44 -6.29
N LEU A 159 -5.19 4.59 -5.37
CA LEU A 159 -4.23 3.52 -5.70
C LEU A 159 -4.60 2.21 -5.04
N ILE A 160 -4.43 1.09 -5.75
CA ILE A 160 -4.28 -0.23 -5.14
C ILE A 160 -2.83 -0.65 -5.36
N VAL A 161 -2.07 -0.76 -4.27
CA VAL A 161 -0.64 -1.07 -4.31
C VAL A 161 -0.43 -2.49 -3.81
N PRO A 162 0.09 -3.40 -4.66
CA PRO A 162 0.47 -4.74 -4.21
C PRO A 162 1.65 -4.66 -3.23
N PHE A 163 1.72 -5.57 -2.26
CA PHE A 163 2.73 -5.60 -1.21
C PHE A 163 4.14 -5.57 -1.78
N LYS A 164 4.39 -6.17 -2.94
CA LYS A 164 5.71 -6.15 -3.62
C LYS A 164 6.18 -4.73 -3.97
N ARG A 165 5.25 -3.79 -4.14
CA ARG A 165 5.49 -2.36 -4.40
C ARG A 165 5.15 -1.48 -3.20
N GLY A 166 4.72 -2.08 -2.09
CA GLY A 166 4.41 -1.39 -0.83
C GLY A 166 5.66 -1.01 -0.05
N THR A 167 5.46 -0.55 1.17
CA THR A 167 6.56 -0.23 2.10
C THR A 167 7.30 -1.50 2.50
N TYR A 168 8.46 -1.38 3.14
CA TYR A 168 9.19 -2.54 3.62
C TYR A 168 8.36 -3.32 4.65
N TYR A 169 7.60 -2.61 5.49
CA TYR A 169 6.63 -3.24 6.39
C TYR A 169 5.62 -4.10 5.62
N ASP A 170 4.98 -3.52 4.60
CA ASP A 170 3.97 -4.21 3.79
C ASP A 170 4.54 -5.43 3.07
N GLN A 171 5.74 -5.28 2.48
CA GLN A 171 6.48 -6.36 1.82
C GLN A 171 6.73 -7.53 2.77
N SER A 172 7.16 -7.24 4.01
CA SER A 172 7.47 -8.27 5.01
C SER A 172 6.25 -9.04 5.51
N LYS A 173 5.05 -8.48 5.35
CA LYS A 173 3.78 -9.02 5.84
C LYS A 173 2.83 -9.48 4.74
N GLY A 174 3.11 -9.12 3.48
CA GLY A 174 2.27 -9.49 2.34
C GLY A 174 0.98 -8.68 2.33
N LEU A 175 1.07 -7.41 2.71
CA LEU A 175 -0.07 -6.52 2.87
C LEU A 175 -0.24 -5.65 1.62
N PRO A 176 -1.19 -5.96 0.73
CA PRO A 176 -1.64 -4.97 -0.25
C PRO A 176 -2.37 -3.83 0.46
N VAL A 177 -2.28 -2.63 -0.11
CA VAL A 177 -2.91 -1.42 0.45
C VAL A 177 -3.76 -0.71 -0.59
N TYR A 178 -4.82 -0.04 -0.11
CA TYR A 178 -5.68 0.81 -0.90
C TYR A 178 -5.59 2.25 -0.38
N TYR A 179 -5.15 3.17 -1.25
CA TYR A 179 -5.26 4.60 -1.02
C TYR A 179 -6.60 5.06 -1.60
N GLU A 180 -7.59 5.28 -0.73
CA GLU A 180 -8.90 5.82 -1.11
C GLU A 180 -8.76 7.23 -1.69
N ILE A 181 -7.78 7.98 -1.17
CA ILE A 181 -7.30 9.23 -1.75
C ILE A 181 -5.85 9.44 -1.33
N LEU A 182 -5.06 9.98 -2.24
CA LEU A 182 -3.68 10.42 -2.03
C LEU A 182 -3.47 11.74 -2.78
N GLU A 183 -3.15 12.80 -2.05
CA GLU A 183 -2.80 14.13 -2.55
C GLU A 183 -1.29 14.32 -2.48
N TYR A 184 -0.67 14.75 -3.59
CA TYR A 184 0.73 15.15 -3.64
C TYR A 184 0.87 16.66 -3.54
N ILE A 185 1.91 17.09 -2.83
CA ILE A 185 2.26 18.50 -2.64
C ILE A 185 3.76 18.62 -2.91
N PHE A 186 4.14 19.49 -3.83
CA PHE A 186 5.55 19.80 -4.12
C PHE A 186 6.01 20.81 -3.08
N GLU A 187 7.00 20.45 -2.25
CA GLU A 187 7.42 21.28 -1.12
C GLU A 187 8.00 22.64 -1.58
N GLU A 188 8.58 22.68 -2.79
CA GLU A 188 9.13 23.90 -3.40
C GLU A 188 8.09 24.98 -3.74
N ASN A 189 6.80 24.63 -3.76
CA ASN A 189 5.69 25.53 -4.08
C ASN A 189 4.93 26.03 -2.83
N LEU A 190 5.45 25.76 -1.63
CA LEU A 190 4.83 26.17 -0.35
C LEU A 190 5.25 27.56 0.13
#